data_AF-S9X450-F1
#
_entry.id   AF-S9X450-F1
#
_cell.length_a   1.000
_cell.length_b   1.000
_cell.length_c   1.000
_cell.angle_alpha   90.00
_cell.angle_beta   90.00
_cell.angle_gamma   90.00
#
_symmetry.space_group_name_H-M   'P 1'
#
loop_
_entity.id
_entity.type
_entity.pdbx_description
1 polymer ?
#
loop_
_entity_poly.entity_id
_entity_poly.type
_entity_poly.pdbx_seq_one_letter_code
_entity_poly.pdbx_strand_id
1 'polypeptide(L)'
;MSESNGSVTPSPGNDVNAIINIDSIHPTLSLLKALPECNLVIKKEKDTDKKTVRTSFPLKNHKDLLLSGRVYHDYDFKPRKSIMDRATAPQEFAKSEFRGFYVLFWLSMFVWIVQLYAKSYWLRNTILGLPIAKIVFRQFFVLFGSDFIMVLLTFFSFGLQWCVEKRYIVWANTGYAIQLIWQGCFTSLAVYWVIHRKFPVIQCLFFTLHCAVLVMKQFSYAQHLGYMSKARELHEAYGDVLQLIRNILKEDSDEGQMYRFELEYPDHTESIDALKAEEVVALTMKYLSRQLRSEKGNVAYPNNLTLLNYIDYLLVPSLVYSLEFPRVSKFNLKYLLVKVASIFGVLIICLALVDWYFLPTAESVQGLDFMTKLHHAPFLMSRILFPAVILYLLLFYLTFDCILNAFAEITKFADREFYGPWWNTVTWDEFARLWNIPVHVFLMRHVYHSSRQRMNKTWAVFLTFLLSALVHEFVMLLVTGKLRCYILFMQLLQLPLYDLCQMSGLKNRALLGNLFFWIGIFTGPSFLCILYIVF
;
A
#
# COMPACT_ATOMS: atom_id res chain seq x y z
N MET A 1 -4.90 45.69 25.98
CA MET A 1 -4.28 45.56 27.31
C MET A 1 -4.08 44.08 27.54
N SER A 2 -2.99 43.50 27.04
CA SER A 2 -1.62 43.45 27.60
C SER A 2 -1.49 42.49 28.77
N GLU A 3 -0.68 41.44 28.58
CA GLU A 3 0.26 40.79 29.53
C GLU A 3 0.67 39.43 28.92
N SER A 4 1.78 39.33 28.18
CA SER A 4 3.21 39.27 28.55
C SER A 4 3.68 37.89 29.04
N ASN A 5 4.46 37.26 28.16
CA ASN A 5 5.20 36.01 28.32
C ASN A 5 6.23 36.04 29.46
N GLY A 6 6.32 34.94 30.22
CA GLY A 6 7.47 34.60 31.07
C GLY A 6 8.07 33.26 30.63
N SER A 7 9.25 33.30 30.01
CA SER A 7 10.08 32.16 29.63
C SER A 7 10.87 31.64 30.83
N VAL A 8 10.74 30.36 31.17
CA VAL A 8 11.62 29.68 32.14
C VAL A 8 12.55 28.74 31.38
N THR A 9 13.83 29.09 31.37
CA THR A 9 14.96 28.25 30.97
C THR A 9 15.29 27.25 32.09
N PRO A 10 15.53 25.95 31.82
CA PRO A 10 16.12 25.07 32.82
C PRO A 10 17.64 25.09 32.74
N SER A 11 18.26 25.30 33.90
CA SER A 11 19.70 25.20 34.18
C SER A 11 20.22 23.76 34.09
N PRO A 12 21.50 23.54 33.73
CA PRO A 12 22.12 22.21 33.70
C PRO A 12 22.73 21.86 35.07
N GLY A 13 22.31 20.73 35.66
CA GLY A 13 22.95 20.23 36.88
C GLY A 13 22.31 18.97 37.44
N ASN A 14 23.11 17.90 37.47
CA ASN A 14 22.99 16.69 38.29
C ASN A 14 21.82 15.73 38.03
N ASP A 15 22.08 14.70 37.20
CA ASP A 15 21.54 13.35 37.37
C ASP A 15 22.41 12.35 36.59
N VAL A 16 23.49 11.84 37.22
CA VAL A 16 24.46 10.92 36.57
C VAL A 16 24.23 9.44 36.93
N ASN A 17 23.25 9.09 37.78
CA ASN A 17 23.07 7.72 38.27
C ASN A 17 21.63 7.16 38.20
N ALA A 18 20.80 7.64 37.27
CA ALA A 18 19.50 7.01 37.05
C ALA A 18 19.68 5.72 36.22
N ILE A 19 19.73 4.58 36.90
CA ILE A 19 19.54 3.26 36.28
C ILE A 19 18.21 3.30 35.54
N ILE A 20 18.27 3.27 34.22
CA ILE A 20 17.10 3.39 33.37
C ILE A 20 16.30 2.10 33.54
N ASN A 21 15.03 2.21 33.96
CA ASN A 21 14.17 1.05 34.12
C ASN A 21 13.78 0.49 32.73
N ILE A 22 14.57 -0.49 32.29
CA ILE A 22 14.55 -1.14 30.96
C ILE A 22 13.16 -1.68 30.58
N ASP A 23 12.29 -2.00 31.55
CA ASP A 23 10.95 -2.54 31.31
C ASP A 23 9.86 -1.50 31.04
N SER A 24 10.14 -0.22 31.27
CA SER A 24 9.18 0.87 31.14
C SER A 24 9.30 1.71 29.86
N ILE A 25 10.37 1.54 29.08
CA ILE A 25 10.61 2.40 27.91
C ILE A 25 9.88 1.87 26.69
N HIS A 26 8.78 2.55 26.35
CA HIS A 26 8.34 2.63 24.96
C HIS A 26 9.33 3.53 24.20
N PRO A 27 10.05 3.00 23.19
CA PRO A 27 11.06 3.77 22.48
C PRO A 27 10.38 4.90 21.70
N THR A 28 10.48 6.12 22.23
CA THR A 28 9.90 7.31 21.61
C THR A 28 10.85 7.81 20.51
N LEU A 29 10.31 8.40 19.44
CA LEU A 29 11.07 8.89 18.27
C LEU A 29 12.27 9.79 18.63
N SER A 30 12.17 10.51 19.75
CA SER A 30 13.22 11.34 20.32
C SER A 30 14.43 10.52 20.78
N LEU A 31 14.21 9.40 21.49
CA LEU A 31 15.25 8.49 21.99
C LEU A 31 16.01 7.80 20.86
N LEU A 32 15.32 7.37 19.80
CA LEU A 32 15.94 6.74 18.62
C LEU A 32 16.70 7.72 17.72
N LYS A 33 16.24 8.97 17.62
CA LYS A 33 17.00 10.03 16.95
C LYS A 33 18.21 10.47 17.76
N ALA A 34 18.07 10.45 19.09
CA ALA A 34 19.12 10.74 20.06
C ALA A 34 20.13 9.60 20.24
N LEU A 35 19.84 8.36 19.77
CA LEU A 35 20.85 7.31 19.69
C LEU A 35 22.02 7.81 18.83
N PRO A 36 23.22 7.91 19.42
CA PRO A 36 24.33 8.53 18.73
C PRO A 36 24.91 7.66 17.62
N GLU A 37 25.52 8.30 16.61
CA GLU A 37 26.20 7.61 15.50
C GLU A 37 27.54 7.03 15.97
N CYS A 38 27.53 6.10 16.92
CA CYS A 38 28.77 5.59 17.52
C CYS A 38 29.22 4.27 16.91
N ASN A 39 30.52 4.03 16.85
CA ASN A 39 31.04 2.67 16.78
C ASN A 39 31.37 2.21 18.20
N LEU A 40 30.84 1.06 18.63
CA LEU A 40 31.32 0.44 19.86
C LEU A 40 32.62 -0.30 19.54
N VAL A 41 33.72 0.15 20.13
CA VAL A 41 35.04 -0.46 20.00
C VAL A 41 35.43 -1.05 21.35
N ILE A 42 35.66 -2.36 21.37
CA ILE A 42 36.23 -3.06 22.52
C ILE A 42 37.72 -3.18 22.29
N LYS A 43 38.55 -2.59 23.16
CA LYS A 43 40.00 -2.73 23.12
C LYS A 43 40.46 -3.58 24.31
N LYS A 44 41.22 -4.63 24.01
CA LYS A 44 41.99 -5.39 25.02
C LYS A 44 43.36 -4.73 25.17
N GLU A 45 43.68 -4.24 26.36
CA GLU A 45 45.02 -3.77 26.67
C GLU A 45 45.87 -5.00 26.99
N LYS A 46 46.95 -5.23 26.23
CA LYS A 46 47.96 -6.23 26.58
C LYS A 46 49.29 -5.51 26.70
N ASP A 47 49.95 -5.74 27.83
CA ASP A 47 51.29 -5.26 28.10
C ASP A 47 52.24 -5.77 26.99
N THR A 48 52.88 -4.82 26.31
CA THR A 48 53.90 -4.99 25.26
C THR A 48 53.52 -5.73 23.96
N ASP A 49 53.47 -4.97 22.86
CA ASP A 49 53.68 -5.38 21.46
C ASP A 49 53.16 -6.77 21.02
N LYS A 50 51.85 -6.89 20.75
CA LYS A 50 51.28 -7.46 19.49
C LYS A 50 49.75 -7.63 19.56
N LYS A 51 49.09 -6.95 18.61
CA LYS A 51 47.71 -7.12 18.08
C LYS A 51 46.55 -7.04 19.09
N THR A 52 45.95 -5.85 19.13
CA THR A 52 44.60 -5.57 19.64
C THR A 52 43.55 -6.37 18.86
N VAL A 53 42.72 -7.13 19.56
CA VAL A 53 41.44 -7.60 19.01
C VAL A 53 40.54 -6.36 18.92
N ARG A 54 40.44 -5.78 17.73
CA ARG A 54 39.50 -4.69 17.44
C ARG A 54 38.21 -5.30 16.91
N THR A 55 37.20 -5.43 17.75
CA THR A 55 35.82 -5.60 17.27
C THR A 55 35.16 -4.23 17.30
N SER A 56 35.05 -3.59 16.13
CA SER A 56 34.28 -2.36 15.96
C SER A 56 32.89 -2.71 15.43
N PHE A 57 31.86 -2.25 16.13
CA PHE A 57 30.46 -2.44 15.75
C PHE A 57 29.89 -1.11 15.26
N PRO A 58 29.61 -0.95 13.95
CA PRO A 58 29.19 0.34 13.43
C PRO A 58 27.69 0.61 13.65
N LEU A 59 27.30 1.30 14.73
CA LEU A 59 25.88 1.57 14.99
C LEU A 59 25.23 2.48 13.92
N LYS A 60 26.00 3.22 13.11
CA LYS A 60 25.47 4.11 12.06
C LYS A 60 24.62 3.40 11.01
N ASN A 61 25.15 2.31 10.41
CA ASN A 61 24.40 1.50 9.44
C ASN A 61 23.20 0.78 10.08
N HIS A 62 23.24 0.63 11.40
CA HIS A 62 22.19 0.01 12.19
C HIS A 62 21.09 1.02 12.55
N LYS A 63 21.40 2.30 12.79
CA LYS A 63 20.41 3.38 13.01
C LYS A 63 19.46 3.54 11.83
N ASP A 64 19.97 3.53 10.61
CA ASP A 64 19.13 3.55 9.39
C ASP A 64 18.23 2.31 9.28
N LEU A 65 18.72 1.16 9.75
CA LEU A 65 17.92 -0.06 9.84
C LEU A 65 16.82 0.06 10.93
N LEU A 66 17.14 0.64 12.08
CA LEU A 66 16.16 0.83 13.16
C LEU A 66 15.08 1.85 12.75
N LEU A 67 15.47 2.91 12.03
CA LEU A 67 14.58 3.92 11.46
C LEU A 67 13.73 3.37 10.31
N SER A 68 14.29 2.51 9.45
CA SER A 68 13.53 1.84 8.39
C SER A 68 12.52 0.82 8.93
N GLY A 69 12.78 0.21 10.09
CA GLY A 69 11.78 -0.64 10.75
C GLY A 69 10.48 0.08 11.12
N ARG A 70 10.56 1.38 11.46
CA ARG A 70 9.37 2.20 11.68
C ARG A 70 8.49 2.26 10.43
N VAL A 71 9.10 2.42 9.25
CA VAL A 71 8.39 2.45 7.96
C VAL A 71 7.51 1.20 7.75
N TYR A 72 7.98 0.05 8.26
CA TYR A 72 7.25 -1.22 8.16
C TYR A 72 6.16 -1.41 9.23
N HIS A 73 6.21 -0.65 10.33
CA HIS A 73 5.20 -0.64 11.40
C HIS A 73 4.29 0.61 11.38
N ASP A 74 4.37 1.44 10.34
CA ASP A 74 3.61 2.70 10.27
C ASP A 74 2.10 2.51 10.08
N TYR A 75 1.64 1.32 9.64
CA TYR A 75 0.22 1.03 9.45
C TYR A 75 -0.20 -0.14 10.34
N ASP A 76 -0.96 0.19 11.38
CA ASP A 76 -1.52 -0.74 12.36
C ASP A 76 -2.86 -1.30 11.84
N PHE A 77 -2.88 -2.60 11.58
CA PHE A 77 -4.06 -3.30 11.09
C PHE A 77 -5.05 -3.54 12.24
N LYS A 78 -6.16 -2.80 12.23
CA LYS A 78 -7.21 -2.90 13.25
C LYS A 78 -8.44 -3.63 12.73
N PRO A 79 -9.15 -4.39 13.59
CA PRO A 79 -10.44 -4.96 13.21
C PRO A 79 -11.44 -3.82 12.98
N ARG A 80 -11.75 -3.53 11.72
CA ARG A 80 -12.62 -2.43 11.27
C ARG A 80 -13.63 -2.94 10.26
N LYS A 81 -14.82 -2.36 10.28
CA LYS A 81 -15.88 -2.71 9.32
C LYS A 81 -15.85 -1.77 8.13
N SER A 82 -16.31 -2.26 6.98
CA SER A 82 -16.48 -1.43 5.79
C SER A 82 -17.68 -0.50 5.96
N ILE A 83 -17.53 0.76 5.57
CA ILE A 83 -18.51 1.83 5.87
C ILE A 83 -19.88 1.57 5.22
N MET A 84 -19.93 1.05 3.99
CA MET A 84 -21.20 0.74 3.30
C MET A 84 -21.73 -0.66 3.62
N ASP A 85 -21.05 -1.46 4.46
CA ASP A 85 -21.44 -2.85 4.69
C ASP A 85 -22.56 -2.99 5.73
N ARG A 86 -23.78 -3.19 5.22
CA ARG A 86 -25.01 -3.37 6.00
C ARG A 86 -25.03 -4.68 6.80
N ALA A 87 -24.40 -5.73 6.29
CA ALA A 87 -24.56 -7.07 6.85
C ALA A 87 -23.85 -7.25 8.19
N THR A 88 -22.78 -6.48 8.41
CA THR A 88 -21.92 -6.59 9.61
C THR A 88 -22.30 -5.58 10.69
N ALA A 89 -23.06 -4.52 10.38
CA ALA A 89 -23.52 -3.50 11.32
C ALA A 89 -24.99 -3.06 11.10
N PRO A 90 -25.96 -3.98 11.20
CA PRO A 90 -27.37 -3.66 10.92
C PRO A 90 -27.95 -2.59 11.85
N GLN A 91 -27.47 -2.50 13.10
CA GLN A 91 -27.94 -1.50 14.07
C GLN A 91 -27.44 -0.08 13.78
N GLU A 92 -26.19 0.07 13.32
CA GLU A 92 -25.64 1.38 12.93
C GLU A 92 -26.30 1.88 11.64
N PHE A 93 -26.51 0.98 10.67
CA PHE A 93 -27.24 1.32 9.45
C PHE A 93 -28.70 1.69 9.72
N ALA A 94 -29.38 0.98 10.62
CA ALA A 94 -30.77 1.28 10.98
C ALA A 94 -30.93 2.67 11.63
N LYS A 95 -29.89 3.13 12.35
CA LYS A 95 -29.81 4.46 12.98
C LYS A 95 -29.40 5.57 12.02
N SER A 96 -28.95 5.25 10.80
CA SER A 96 -28.56 6.26 9.82
C SER A 96 -29.78 7.03 9.29
N GLU A 97 -29.71 8.36 9.32
CA GLU A 97 -30.72 9.25 8.76
C GLU A 97 -30.83 9.11 7.23
N PHE A 98 -29.76 8.66 6.56
CA PHE A 98 -29.68 8.53 5.09
C PHE A 98 -30.13 7.17 4.56
N ARG A 99 -30.67 6.29 5.41
CA ARG A 99 -31.15 4.96 4.99
C ARG A 99 -32.19 5.01 3.86
N GLY A 100 -33.03 6.04 3.83
CA GLY A 100 -34.05 6.25 2.80
C GLY A 100 -33.44 6.50 1.42
N PHE A 101 -32.42 7.36 1.36
CA PHE A 101 -31.68 7.63 0.12
C PHE A 101 -30.94 6.41 -0.41
N TYR A 102 -30.41 5.57 0.48
CA TYR A 102 -29.82 4.30 0.09
C TYR A 102 -30.84 3.37 -0.59
N VAL A 103 -32.02 3.19 0.01
CA VAL A 103 -33.08 2.37 -0.58
C VAL A 103 -33.56 2.97 -1.89
N LEU A 104 -33.74 4.29 -1.94
CA LEU A 104 -34.14 5.01 -3.16
C LEU A 104 -33.14 4.80 -4.29
N PHE A 105 -31.83 4.87 -4.01
CA PHE A 105 -30.79 4.62 -5.00
C PHE A 105 -30.92 3.22 -5.61
N TRP A 106 -30.99 2.17 -4.78
CA TRP A 106 -31.08 0.80 -5.29
C TRP A 106 -32.42 0.51 -5.97
N LEU A 107 -33.52 1.10 -5.49
CA LEU A 107 -34.82 1.02 -6.16
C LEU A 107 -34.76 1.69 -7.54
N SER A 108 -34.15 2.87 -7.63
CA SER A 108 -33.99 3.59 -8.90
C SER A 108 -33.12 2.80 -9.87
N MET A 109 -32.03 2.19 -9.38
CA MET A 109 -31.19 1.29 -10.17
C MET A 109 -31.99 0.08 -10.65
N PHE A 110 -32.80 -0.54 -9.80
CA PHE A 110 -33.65 -1.66 -10.18
C PHE A 110 -34.65 -1.30 -11.28
N VAL A 111 -35.39 -0.20 -11.11
CA VAL A 111 -36.34 0.29 -12.12
C VAL A 111 -35.62 0.58 -13.43
N TRP A 112 -34.47 1.23 -13.37
CA TRP A 112 -33.67 1.54 -14.54
C TRP A 112 -33.15 0.29 -15.27
N ILE A 113 -32.75 -0.77 -14.55
CA ILE A 113 -32.37 -2.06 -15.14
C ILE A 113 -33.57 -2.72 -15.82
N VAL A 114 -34.75 -2.69 -15.19
CA VAL A 114 -35.98 -3.24 -15.78
C VAL A 114 -36.31 -2.49 -17.07
N GLN A 115 -36.18 -1.17 -17.09
CA GLN A 115 -36.35 -0.35 -18.29
C GLN A 115 -35.33 -0.72 -19.38
N LEU A 116 -34.06 -0.89 -19.04
CA LEU A 116 -33.03 -1.32 -19.99
C LEU A 116 -33.30 -2.73 -20.53
N TYR A 117 -33.76 -3.64 -19.68
CA TYR A 117 -34.13 -4.99 -20.08
C TYR A 117 -35.30 -4.96 -21.06
N ALA A 118 -36.38 -4.26 -20.72
CA ALA A 118 -37.52 -4.09 -21.60
C ALA A 118 -37.09 -3.49 -22.95
N LYS A 119 -36.28 -2.42 -22.92
CA LYS A 119 -35.74 -1.79 -24.14
C LYS A 119 -34.89 -2.75 -24.98
N SER A 120 -34.10 -3.61 -24.34
CA SER A 120 -33.27 -4.62 -25.02
C SER A 120 -34.12 -5.69 -25.68
N TYR A 121 -35.15 -6.15 -24.98
CA TYR A 121 -36.11 -7.11 -25.51
C TYR A 121 -36.88 -6.52 -26.71
N TRP A 122 -37.44 -5.32 -26.57
CA TRP A 122 -38.22 -4.66 -27.63
C TRP A 122 -37.40 -4.30 -28.88
N LEU A 123 -36.17 -3.81 -28.73
CA LEU A 123 -35.37 -3.35 -29.88
C LEU A 123 -34.50 -4.43 -30.51
N ARG A 124 -34.01 -5.40 -29.72
CA ARG A 124 -32.97 -6.35 -30.16
C ARG A 124 -33.37 -7.81 -29.98
N ASN A 125 -34.56 -8.13 -29.46
CA ASN A 125 -35.00 -9.49 -29.11
C ASN A 125 -33.94 -10.28 -28.31
N THR A 126 -33.12 -9.58 -27.51
CA THR A 126 -32.03 -10.17 -26.74
C THR A 126 -32.16 -9.82 -25.27
N ILE A 127 -31.64 -10.71 -24.42
CA ILE A 127 -31.55 -10.47 -22.98
C ILE A 127 -30.38 -9.51 -22.72
N LEU A 128 -30.59 -8.62 -21.75
CA LEU A 128 -29.69 -7.55 -21.34
C LEU A 128 -28.21 -7.99 -21.29
N GLY A 129 -27.38 -7.31 -22.08
CA GLY A 129 -25.91 -7.43 -22.03
C GLY A 129 -25.32 -8.74 -22.56
N LEU A 130 -26.13 -9.71 -23.02
CA LEU A 130 -25.62 -10.98 -23.56
C LEU A 130 -24.64 -10.83 -24.75
N PRO A 131 -24.86 -9.92 -25.71
CA PRO A 131 -23.92 -9.72 -26.81
C PRO A 131 -22.53 -9.31 -26.30
N ILE A 132 -22.47 -8.36 -25.35
CA ILE A 132 -21.22 -7.91 -24.76
C ILE A 132 -20.62 -8.98 -23.85
N ALA A 133 -21.43 -9.69 -23.06
CA ALA A 133 -20.95 -10.77 -22.22
C ALA A 133 -20.23 -11.85 -23.06
N LYS A 134 -20.75 -12.20 -24.24
CA LYS A 134 -20.06 -13.13 -25.16
C LYS A 134 -18.68 -12.61 -25.60
N ILE A 135 -18.54 -11.31 -25.85
CA ILE A 135 -17.24 -10.70 -26.19
C ILE A 135 -16.31 -10.72 -24.98
N VAL A 136 -16.82 -10.37 -23.80
CA VAL A 136 -16.08 -10.31 -22.53
C VAL A 136 -15.60 -11.68 -22.10
N PHE A 137 -16.39 -12.73 -22.29
CA PHE A 137 -16.06 -14.10 -21.85
C PHE A 137 -15.49 -14.99 -22.96
N ARG A 138 -15.27 -14.48 -24.18
CA ARG A 138 -14.82 -15.26 -25.35
C ARG A 138 -13.60 -16.15 -25.08
N GLN A 139 -12.62 -15.65 -24.34
CA GLN A 139 -11.37 -16.37 -24.02
C GLN A 139 -11.20 -16.66 -22.52
N PHE A 140 -12.31 -16.85 -21.80
CA PHE A 140 -12.30 -16.97 -20.33
C PHE A 140 -11.32 -18.02 -19.80
N PHE A 141 -11.33 -19.25 -20.34
CA PHE A 141 -10.44 -20.32 -19.86
C PHE A 141 -8.96 -20.02 -20.08
N VAL A 142 -8.61 -19.41 -21.20
CA VAL A 142 -7.21 -19.03 -21.50
C VAL A 142 -6.77 -17.92 -20.56
N LEU A 143 -7.64 -16.94 -20.31
CA LEU A 143 -7.36 -15.87 -19.34
C LEU A 143 -7.12 -16.46 -17.95
N PHE A 144 -8.02 -17.34 -17.48
CA PHE A 144 -7.89 -17.97 -16.17
C PHE A 144 -6.62 -18.83 -16.06
N GLY A 145 -6.29 -19.61 -17.08
CA GLY A 145 -5.04 -20.38 -17.11
C GLY A 145 -3.79 -19.47 -17.10
N SER A 146 -3.82 -18.37 -17.86
CA SER A 146 -2.73 -17.39 -17.88
C SER A 146 -2.57 -16.71 -16.51
N ASP A 147 -3.69 -16.35 -15.89
CA ASP A 147 -3.74 -15.73 -14.57
C ASP A 147 -3.21 -16.68 -13.49
N PHE A 148 -3.61 -17.94 -13.54
CA PHE A 148 -3.11 -18.98 -12.64
C PHE A 148 -1.59 -19.16 -12.75
N ILE A 149 -1.05 -19.21 -13.98
CA ILE A 149 0.41 -19.26 -14.20
C ILE A 149 1.07 -18.01 -13.62
N MET A 150 0.51 -16.82 -13.85
CA MET A 150 1.03 -15.57 -13.30
C MET A 150 1.06 -15.60 -11.77
N VAL A 151 0.04 -16.13 -11.11
CA VAL A 151 0.02 -16.33 -9.65
C VAL A 151 1.09 -17.34 -9.22
N LEU A 152 1.24 -18.47 -9.94
CA LEU A 152 2.28 -19.46 -9.63
C LEU A 152 3.70 -18.90 -9.74
N LEU A 153 3.96 -18.03 -10.70
CA LEU A 153 5.27 -17.39 -10.85
C LEU A 153 5.64 -16.54 -9.61
N THR A 154 4.66 -15.99 -8.88
CA THR A 154 4.95 -15.20 -7.67
C THR A 154 5.64 -15.98 -6.56
N PHE A 155 5.50 -17.31 -6.52
CA PHE A 155 6.16 -18.18 -5.54
C PHE A 155 7.69 -18.14 -5.62
N PHE A 156 8.26 -17.64 -6.72
CA PHE A 156 9.69 -17.34 -6.79
C PHE A 156 10.14 -16.43 -5.65
N SER A 157 9.37 -15.37 -5.31
CA SER A 157 9.71 -14.47 -4.22
C SER A 157 9.66 -15.16 -2.86
N PHE A 158 8.78 -16.15 -2.67
CA PHE A 158 8.80 -16.99 -1.47
C PHE A 158 10.08 -17.83 -1.42
N GLY A 159 10.44 -18.51 -2.51
CA GLY A 159 11.66 -19.31 -2.60
C GLY A 159 12.93 -18.50 -2.33
N LEU A 160 13.00 -17.26 -2.85
CA LEU A 160 14.11 -16.36 -2.58
C LEU A 160 14.25 -16.03 -1.09
N GLN A 161 13.15 -15.69 -0.41
CA GLN A 161 13.17 -15.40 1.03
C GLN A 161 13.51 -16.63 1.87
N TRP A 162 13.10 -17.82 1.43
CA TRP A 162 13.51 -19.08 2.06
C TRP A 162 15.02 -19.32 1.93
N CYS A 163 15.62 -19.04 0.78
CA CYS A 163 17.07 -19.11 0.59
C CYS A 163 17.84 -18.09 1.46
N VAL A 164 17.27 -16.90 1.65
CA VAL A 164 17.83 -15.87 2.54
C VAL A 164 17.80 -16.34 4.00
N GLU A 165 16.70 -16.96 4.44
CA GLU A 165 16.58 -17.52 5.80
C GLU A 165 17.60 -18.63 6.08
N LYS A 166 17.87 -19.48 5.07
CA LYS A 166 18.90 -20.53 5.15
C LYS A 166 20.34 -20.02 4.99
N ARG A 167 20.52 -18.69 4.92
CA ARG A 167 21.82 -18.00 4.75
C ARG A 167 22.58 -18.39 3.48
N TYR A 168 21.89 -18.87 2.43
CA TYR A 168 22.51 -19.07 1.13
C TYR A 168 22.77 -17.75 0.39
N ILE A 169 21.96 -16.73 0.66
CA ILE A 169 22.00 -15.43 -0.02
C ILE A 169 21.85 -14.32 1.01
N VAL A 170 22.70 -13.29 0.92
CA VAL A 170 22.62 -12.08 1.75
C VAL A 170 21.62 -11.09 1.14
N TRP A 171 20.68 -10.57 1.94
CA TRP A 171 19.62 -9.69 1.41
C TRP A 171 20.15 -8.37 0.84
N ALA A 172 21.11 -7.72 1.52
CA ALA A 172 21.45 -6.31 1.31
C ALA A 172 21.80 -5.94 -0.14
N ASN A 173 22.52 -6.81 -0.85
CA ASN A 173 22.96 -6.54 -2.23
C ASN A 173 22.43 -7.61 -3.20
N THR A 174 22.72 -8.89 -2.95
CA THR A 174 22.41 -9.97 -3.90
C THR A 174 20.93 -10.33 -3.88
N GLY A 175 20.32 -10.53 -2.70
CA GLY A 175 18.90 -10.84 -2.58
C GLY A 175 18.00 -9.74 -3.16
N TYR A 176 18.28 -8.49 -2.81
CA TYR A 176 17.54 -7.33 -3.34
C TYR A 176 17.66 -7.20 -4.87
N ALA A 177 18.87 -7.37 -5.43
CA ALA A 177 19.08 -7.30 -6.89
C ALA A 177 18.35 -8.43 -7.63
N ILE A 178 18.41 -9.67 -7.12
CA ILE A 178 17.69 -10.82 -7.70
C ILE A 178 16.18 -10.56 -7.72
N GLN A 179 15.63 -10.02 -6.64
CA GLN A 179 14.19 -9.70 -6.57
C GLN A 179 13.79 -8.63 -7.60
N LEU A 180 14.59 -7.58 -7.78
CA LEU A 180 14.30 -6.53 -8.78
C LEU A 180 14.38 -7.07 -10.21
N ILE A 181 15.40 -7.85 -10.52
CA ILE A 181 15.55 -8.49 -11.83
C ILE A 181 14.34 -9.40 -12.11
N TRP A 182 13.95 -10.22 -11.12
CA TRP A 182 12.78 -11.07 -11.21
C TRP A 182 11.50 -10.28 -11.50
N GLN A 183 11.25 -9.18 -10.77
CA GLN A 183 10.06 -8.35 -10.98
C GLN A 183 10.04 -7.68 -12.36
N GLY A 184 11.21 -7.24 -12.86
CA GLY A 184 11.36 -6.75 -14.22
C GLY A 184 11.02 -7.81 -15.26
N CYS A 185 11.56 -9.03 -15.10
CA CYS A 185 11.25 -10.17 -15.96
C CYS A 185 9.77 -10.57 -15.89
N PHE A 186 9.20 -10.65 -14.68
CA PHE A 186 7.79 -10.99 -14.44
C PHE A 186 6.86 -10.02 -15.16
N THR A 187 7.09 -8.72 -14.99
CA THR A 187 6.27 -7.67 -15.62
C THR A 187 6.44 -7.70 -17.13
N SER A 188 7.68 -7.83 -17.63
CA SER A 188 7.96 -7.88 -19.07
C SER A 188 7.31 -9.10 -19.75
N LEU A 189 7.32 -10.25 -19.08
CA LEU A 189 6.67 -11.47 -19.56
C LEU A 189 5.14 -11.30 -19.60
N ALA A 190 4.54 -10.72 -18.56
CA ALA A 190 3.11 -10.44 -18.52
C ALA A 190 2.70 -9.47 -19.65
N VAL A 191 3.48 -8.40 -19.86
CA VAL A 191 3.27 -7.45 -20.97
C VAL A 191 3.36 -8.13 -22.32
N TYR A 192 4.43 -8.90 -22.54
CA TYR A 192 4.63 -9.64 -23.79
C TYR A 192 3.45 -10.57 -24.06
N TRP A 193 2.96 -11.28 -23.04
CA TRP A 193 1.83 -12.18 -23.15
C TRP A 193 0.54 -11.45 -23.55
N VAL A 194 0.23 -10.31 -22.93
CA VAL A 194 -0.95 -9.49 -23.26
C VAL A 194 -0.90 -9.01 -24.71
N ILE A 195 0.25 -8.48 -25.14
CA ILE A 195 0.44 -7.97 -26.51
C ILE A 195 0.32 -9.10 -27.53
N HIS A 196 0.93 -10.25 -27.26
CA HIS A 196 0.92 -11.39 -28.17
C HIS A 196 -0.47 -12.03 -28.31
N ARG A 197 -1.18 -12.21 -27.19
CA ARG A 197 -2.50 -12.87 -27.18
C ARG A 197 -3.65 -11.99 -27.67
N LYS A 198 -3.49 -10.66 -27.63
CA LYS A 198 -4.52 -9.69 -28.05
C LYS A 198 -5.87 -9.96 -27.37
N PHE A 199 -5.84 -10.01 -26.03
CA PHE A 199 -7.06 -10.17 -25.25
C PHE A 199 -8.08 -9.05 -25.53
N PRO A 200 -9.40 -9.33 -25.46
CA PRO A 200 -10.41 -8.29 -25.42
C PRO A 200 -10.10 -7.24 -24.34
N VAL A 201 -10.48 -5.98 -24.59
CA VAL A 201 -10.17 -4.81 -23.74
C VAL A 201 -10.40 -5.08 -22.23
N ILE A 202 -11.56 -5.65 -21.86
CA ILE A 202 -11.90 -5.94 -20.46
C ILE A 202 -11.01 -7.03 -19.86
N GLN A 203 -10.66 -8.06 -20.64
CA GLN A 203 -9.75 -9.13 -20.19
C GLN A 203 -8.31 -8.63 -20.06
N CYS A 204 -7.87 -7.78 -20.99
CA CYS A 204 -6.58 -7.10 -20.95
C CYS A 204 -6.48 -6.23 -19.68
N LEU A 205 -7.53 -5.46 -19.38
CA LEU A 205 -7.61 -4.65 -18.17
C LEU A 205 -7.50 -5.52 -16.91
N PHE A 206 -8.27 -6.60 -16.82
CA PHE A 206 -8.23 -7.52 -15.68
C PHE A 206 -6.81 -8.09 -15.48
N PHE A 207 -6.22 -8.67 -16.52
CA PHE A 207 -4.90 -9.30 -16.42
C PHE A 207 -3.81 -8.30 -16.04
N THR A 208 -3.84 -7.10 -16.64
CA THR A 208 -2.87 -6.04 -16.36
C THR A 208 -3.00 -5.51 -14.93
N LEU A 209 -4.22 -5.26 -14.46
CA LEU A 209 -4.46 -4.82 -13.08
C LEU A 209 -4.04 -5.89 -12.08
N HIS A 210 -4.34 -7.18 -12.35
CA HIS A 210 -3.93 -8.26 -11.46
C HIS A 210 -2.41 -8.42 -11.45
N CYS A 211 -1.73 -8.28 -12.59
CA CYS A 211 -0.27 -8.22 -12.67
C CYS A 211 0.28 -7.09 -11.78
N ALA A 212 -0.27 -5.88 -11.87
CA ALA A 212 0.17 -4.76 -11.03
C ALA A 212 0.00 -5.04 -9.53
N VAL A 213 -1.13 -5.63 -9.13
CA VAL A 213 -1.37 -6.07 -7.75
C VAL A 213 -0.34 -7.10 -7.29
N LEU A 214 -0.05 -8.12 -8.12
CA LEU A 214 0.92 -9.16 -7.79
C LEU A 214 2.36 -8.63 -7.70
N VAL A 215 2.74 -7.66 -8.54
CA VAL A 215 4.06 -7.00 -8.43
C VAL A 215 4.17 -6.24 -7.12
N MET A 216 3.14 -5.46 -6.74
CA MET A 216 3.11 -4.74 -5.46
C MET A 216 3.18 -5.71 -4.28
N LYS A 217 2.42 -6.81 -4.32
CA LYS A 217 2.45 -7.84 -3.27
C LYS A 217 3.82 -8.51 -3.14
N GLN A 218 4.41 -8.94 -4.25
CA GLN A 218 5.76 -9.53 -4.28
C GLN A 218 6.80 -8.55 -3.72
N PHE A 219 6.71 -7.27 -4.10
CA PHE A 219 7.62 -6.24 -3.62
C PHE A 219 7.49 -6.04 -2.11
N SER A 220 6.26 -5.86 -1.61
CA SER A 220 6.05 -5.64 -0.18
C SER A 220 6.49 -6.83 0.67
N TYR A 221 6.20 -8.06 0.22
CA TYR A 221 6.61 -9.28 0.91
C TYR A 221 8.15 -9.40 0.99
N ALA A 222 8.83 -9.23 -0.15
CA ALA A 222 10.28 -9.39 -0.21
C ALA A 222 11.02 -8.29 0.56
N GLN A 223 10.59 -7.02 0.46
CA GLN A 223 11.18 -5.91 1.21
C GLN A 223 11.03 -6.09 2.72
N HIS A 224 9.83 -6.44 3.19
CA HIS A 224 9.56 -6.58 4.61
C HIS A 224 10.35 -7.74 5.22
N LEU A 225 10.38 -8.90 4.56
CA LEU A 225 11.12 -10.06 5.07
C LEU A 225 12.64 -9.91 4.93
N GLY A 226 13.10 -9.27 3.87
CA GLY A 226 14.50 -8.93 3.72
C GLY A 226 14.99 -7.97 4.79
N TYR A 227 14.14 -7.00 5.17
CA TYR A 227 14.38 -6.16 6.35
C TYR A 227 14.48 -6.99 7.63
N MET A 228 13.53 -7.89 7.88
CA MET A 228 13.53 -8.77 9.07
C MET A 228 14.74 -9.71 9.11
N SER A 229 15.17 -10.24 7.96
CA SER A 229 16.39 -11.06 7.88
C SER A 229 17.62 -10.26 8.33
N LYS A 230 17.76 -9.03 7.86
CA LYS A 230 18.88 -8.16 8.25
C LYS A 230 18.80 -7.77 9.73
N ALA A 231 17.59 -7.51 10.24
CA ALA A 231 17.37 -7.26 11.67
C ALA A 231 17.73 -8.50 12.53
N ARG A 232 17.47 -9.70 12.02
CA ARG A 232 17.83 -10.96 12.69
C ARG A 232 19.33 -11.19 12.73
N GLU A 233 20.02 -11.04 11.60
CA GLU A 233 21.49 -11.13 11.52
C GLU A 233 22.14 -10.17 12.52
N LEU A 234 21.60 -8.95 12.60
CA LEU A 234 22.07 -7.94 13.53
C LEU A 234 21.78 -8.30 15.00
N HIS A 235 20.59 -8.82 15.28
CA HIS A 235 20.23 -9.28 16.62
C HIS A 235 21.14 -10.42 17.10
N GLU A 236 21.48 -11.37 16.22
CA GLU A 236 22.41 -12.47 16.51
C GLU A 236 23.82 -11.92 16.76
N ALA A 237 24.31 -11.00 15.93
CA ALA A 237 25.61 -10.35 16.13
C ALA A 237 25.69 -9.59 17.47
N TYR A 238 24.67 -8.82 17.85
CA TYR A 238 24.63 -8.15 19.16
C TYR A 238 24.52 -9.14 20.33
N GLY A 239 23.90 -10.31 20.11
CA GLY A 239 23.89 -11.39 21.09
C GLY A 239 25.28 -11.92 21.40
N ASP A 240 26.10 -12.14 20.37
CA ASP A 240 27.49 -12.57 20.51
C ASP A 240 28.33 -11.50 21.23
N VAL A 241 28.10 -10.22 20.92
CA VAL A 241 28.74 -9.09 21.61
C VAL A 241 28.34 -9.01 23.08
N LEU A 242 27.06 -9.16 23.37
CA LEU A 242 26.55 -9.12 24.74
C LEU A 242 27.16 -10.26 25.57
N GLN A 243 27.29 -11.46 24.99
CA GLN A 243 27.97 -12.58 25.63
C GLN A 243 29.46 -12.28 25.87
N LEU A 244 30.15 -11.68 24.89
CA LEU A 244 31.54 -11.26 25.04
C LEU A 244 31.71 -10.25 26.18
N ILE A 245 30.86 -9.21 26.23
CA ILE A 245 30.88 -8.19 27.29
C ILE A 245 30.63 -8.83 28.66
N ARG A 246 29.66 -9.74 28.77
CA ARG A 246 29.36 -10.45 30.01
C ARG A 246 30.48 -11.38 30.46
N ASN A 247 31.19 -12.01 29.52
CA ASN A 247 32.35 -12.84 29.84
C ASN A 247 33.50 -11.98 30.34
N ILE A 248 33.74 -10.83 29.69
CA ILE A 248 34.73 -9.84 30.14
C ILE A 248 34.40 -9.34 31.55
N LEU A 249 33.14 -8.97 31.82
CA LEU A 249 32.69 -8.53 33.14
C LEU A 249 32.87 -9.60 34.23
N LYS A 250 32.77 -10.89 33.88
CA LYS A 250 33.04 -11.99 34.83
C LYS A 250 34.53 -12.17 35.08
N GLU A 251 35.37 -12.05 34.06
CA GLU A 251 36.84 -12.16 34.18
C GLU A 251 37.45 -10.98 34.94
N ASP A 252 36.96 -9.75 34.74
CA ASP A 252 37.43 -8.52 35.43
C ASP A 252 37.12 -8.53 36.95
N SER A 253 36.27 -9.45 37.42
CA SER A 253 36.04 -9.66 38.87
C SER A 253 37.23 -10.32 39.58
N ASP A 254 38.08 -11.04 38.83
CA ASP A 254 39.16 -11.86 39.40
C ASP A 254 40.57 -11.27 39.14
N GLU A 255 40.79 -10.46 38.10
CA GLU A 255 42.06 -9.74 37.84
C GLU A 255 41.79 -8.35 37.23
N GLY A 256 42.49 -7.31 37.69
CA GLY A 256 42.16 -5.90 37.43
C GLY A 256 42.17 -5.45 35.95
N GLN A 257 41.14 -4.65 35.61
CA GLN A 257 40.92 -3.81 34.42
C GLN A 257 41.85 -4.05 33.22
N MET A 258 41.50 -5.02 32.36
CA MET A 258 42.23 -5.30 31.10
C MET A 258 41.52 -4.79 29.83
N TYR A 259 40.29 -4.25 29.94
CA TYR A 259 39.44 -3.92 28.79
C TYR A 259 38.89 -2.49 28.85
N ARG A 260 39.03 -1.74 27.74
CA ARG A 260 38.47 -0.39 27.58
C ARG A 260 37.37 -0.40 26.52
N PHE A 261 36.19 0.13 26.89
CA PHE A 261 35.07 0.32 25.99
C PHE A 261 35.03 1.77 25.51
N GLU A 262 35.04 1.97 24.20
CA GLU A 262 34.97 3.29 23.58
C GLU A 262 33.77 3.36 22.63
N LEU A 263 32.99 4.43 22.70
CA LEU A 263 32.06 4.84 21.66
C LEU A 263 32.75 5.90 20.79
N GLU A 264 33.07 5.54 19.56
CA GLU A 264 33.60 6.48 18.56
C GLU A 264 32.45 7.16 17.82
N TYR A 265 32.22 8.45 18.09
CA TYR A 265 31.34 9.31 17.30
C TYR A 265 32.12 9.89 16.10
N PRO A 266 31.43 10.48 15.09
CA PRO A 266 32.11 11.12 13.98
C PRO A 266 33.01 12.30 14.41
N ASP A 267 32.64 12.95 15.53
CA ASP A 267 33.25 14.20 15.99
C ASP A 267 34.10 14.02 17.27
N HIS A 268 33.88 12.96 18.07
CA HIS A 268 34.60 12.71 19.33
C HIS A 268 34.55 11.24 19.78
N THR A 269 35.43 10.83 20.69
CA THR A 269 35.43 9.46 21.26
C THR A 269 35.13 9.53 22.74
N GLU A 270 34.12 8.81 23.22
CA GLU A 270 33.78 8.71 24.64
C GLU A 270 34.15 7.33 25.18
N SER A 271 34.97 7.29 26.23
CA SER A 271 35.18 6.04 26.98
C SER A 271 34.04 5.81 27.96
N ILE A 272 33.45 4.63 27.93
CA ILE A 272 32.25 4.29 28.70
C ILE A 272 32.53 3.09 29.60
N ASP A 273 31.88 3.07 30.76
CA ASP A 273 31.95 1.94 31.69
C ASP A 273 31.35 0.68 31.05
N ALA A 274 31.91 -0.48 31.39
CA ALA A 274 31.46 -1.79 30.90
C ALA A 274 29.94 -2.01 31.14
N LEU A 275 29.41 -1.51 32.25
CA LEU A 275 27.98 -1.61 32.61
C LEU A 275 27.08 -0.81 31.65
N LYS A 276 27.48 0.41 31.29
CA LYS A 276 26.74 1.26 30.34
C LYS A 276 26.83 0.71 28.91
N ALA A 277 27.96 0.12 28.54
CA ALA A 277 28.10 -0.59 27.27
C ALA A 277 27.16 -1.80 27.19
N GLU A 278 27.04 -2.58 28.28
CA GLU A 278 26.05 -3.67 28.36
C GLU A 278 24.62 -3.14 28.19
N GLU A 279 24.26 -2.05 28.88
CA GLU A 279 22.92 -1.46 28.83
C GLU A 279 22.51 -1.02 27.42
N VAL A 280 23.41 -0.34 26.70
CA VAL A 280 23.16 0.12 25.32
C VAL A 280 22.95 -1.06 24.36
N VAL A 281 23.78 -2.10 24.48
CA VAL A 281 23.67 -3.30 23.64
C VAL A 281 22.39 -4.07 23.98
N ALA A 282 22.07 -4.23 25.27
CA ALA A 282 20.86 -4.91 25.72
C ALA A 282 19.59 -4.17 25.27
N LEU A 283 19.56 -2.84 25.34
CA LEU A 283 18.45 -2.01 24.86
C LEU A 283 18.27 -2.16 23.34
N THR A 284 19.37 -2.14 22.59
CA THR A 284 19.36 -2.32 21.13
C THR A 284 18.84 -3.71 20.75
N MET A 285 19.28 -4.76 21.45
CA MET A 285 18.75 -6.12 21.29
C MET A 285 17.26 -6.19 21.60
N LYS A 286 16.80 -5.56 22.70
CA LYS A 286 15.38 -5.52 23.06
C LYS A 286 14.55 -4.88 21.95
N TYR A 287 15.04 -3.80 21.36
CA TYR A 287 14.37 -3.15 20.23
C TYR A 287 14.33 -4.05 18.98
N LEU A 288 15.45 -4.66 18.59
CA LEU A 288 15.51 -5.58 17.45
C LEU A 288 14.60 -6.79 17.65
N SER A 289 14.57 -7.35 18.86
CA SER A 289 13.69 -8.47 19.21
C SER A 289 12.20 -8.11 19.08
N ARG A 290 11.83 -6.84 19.35
CA ARG A 290 10.48 -6.33 19.16
C ARG A 290 10.14 -6.17 17.68
N GLN A 291 11.09 -5.71 16.84
CA GLN A 291 10.88 -5.58 15.40
C GLN A 291 10.73 -6.94 14.71
N LEU A 292 11.42 -7.98 15.18
CA LEU A 292 11.31 -9.34 14.65
C LEU A 292 9.97 -10.03 14.97
N ARG A 293 9.14 -9.40 15.81
CA ARG A 293 7.83 -9.92 16.23
C ARG A 293 6.70 -9.12 15.59
N SER A 294 5.57 -9.79 15.40
CA SER A 294 4.28 -9.17 15.08
C SER A 294 3.92 -8.10 16.12
N GLU A 295 3.12 -7.11 15.73
CA GLU A 295 2.59 -6.07 16.63
C GLU A 295 1.83 -6.66 17.83
N LYS A 296 1.19 -7.83 17.65
CA LYS A 296 0.52 -8.59 18.73
C LYS A 296 1.44 -9.57 19.46
N GLY A 297 2.65 -9.78 18.96
CA GLY A 297 3.66 -10.66 19.58
C GLY A 297 3.50 -12.15 19.34
N ASN A 298 2.45 -12.62 18.66
CA ASN A 298 2.16 -14.05 18.49
C ASN A 298 3.09 -14.75 17.49
N VAL A 299 3.50 -14.03 16.45
CA VAL A 299 4.32 -14.54 15.34
C VAL A 299 5.66 -13.82 15.34
N ALA A 300 6.74 -14.58 15.18
CA ALA A 300 8.09 -14.05 15.07
C ALA A 300 8.78 -14.59 13.81
N TYR A 301 9.60 -13.77 13.18
CA TYR A 301 10.50 -14.22 12.11
C TYR A 301 11.59 -15.12 12.70
N PRO A 302 11.94 -16.27 12.07
CA PRO A 302 11.56 -16.76 10.73
C PRO A 302 10.32 -17.67 10.68
N ASN A 303 9.64 -17.94 11.79
CA ASN A 303 8.58 -18.96 11.87
C ASN A 303 7.38 -18.70 10.93
N ASN A 304 7.25 -17.46 10.45
CA ASN A 304 6.22 -17.08 9.48
C ASN A 304 6.51 -17.55 8.04
N LEU A 305 7.75 -17.93 7.70
CA LEU A 305 8.16 -18.33 6.34
C LEU A 305 7.64 -19.72 5.96
N THR A 306 6.32 -19.82 5.84
CA THR A 306 5.62 -21.03 5.41
C THR A 306 4.87 -20.77 4.10
N LEU A 307 4.72 -21.80 3.28
CA LEU A 307 3.97 -21.70 2.03
C LEU A 307 2.52 -21.24 2.27
N LEU A 308 1.91 -21.71 3.36
CA LEU A 308 0.56 -21.36 3.75
C LEU A 308 0.42 -19.87 4.11
N ASN A 309 1.41 -19.29 4.80
CA ASN A 309 1.42 -17.85 5.10
C ASN A 309 1.51 -17.02 3.82
N TYR A 310 2.33 -17.44 2.86
CA TYR A 310 2.44 -16.75 1.57
C TYR A 310 1.14 -16.83 0.75
N ILE A 311 0.54 -18.03 0.65
CA ILE A 311 -0.76 -18.22 -0.03
C ILE A 311 -1.85 -17.37 0.63
N ASP A 312 -1.91 -17.36 1.96
CA ASP A 312 -2.85 -16.53 2.70
C ASP A 312 -2.65 -15.04 2.39
N TYR A 313 -1.40 -14.54 2.37
CA TYR A 313 -1.13 -13.16 1.98
C TYR A 313 -1.53 -12.83 0.53
N LEU A 314 -1.34 -13.77 -0.42
CA LEU A 314 -1.79 -13.60 -1.79
C LEU A 314 -3.31 -13.40 -1.89
N LEU A 315 -4.09 -14.04 -1.01
CA LEU A 315 -5.55 -13.91 -0.96
C LEU A 315 -6.04 -12.74 -0.09
N VAL A 316 -5.28 -12.32 0.91
CA VAL A 316 -5.66 -11.20 1.78
C VAL A 316 -5.80 -9.93 0.95
N PRO A 317 -6.88 -9.16 1.09
CA PRO A 317 -7.13 -7.93 0.31
C PRO A 317 -6.29 -6.73 0.80
N SER A 318 -4.99 -6.92 1.02
CA SER A 318 -3.99 -5.91 1.35
C SER A 318 -2.82 -6.00 0.38
N LEU A 319 -2.26 -4.85 -0.02
CA LEU A 319 -1.05 -4.77 -0.85
C LEU A 319 0.24 -4.73 -0.02
N VAL A 320 0.08 -4.63 1.29
CA VAL A 320 1.17 -4.49 2.23
C VAL A 320 1.22 -5.70 3.14
N TYR A 321 2.36 -6.36 3.16
CA TYR A 321 2.60 -7.54 3.98
C TYR A 321 2.77 -7.17 5.46
N SER A 322 2.21 -8.01 6.32
CA SER A 322 2.40 -8.01 7.77
C SER A 322 2.60 -9.45 8.23
N LEU A 323 3.39 -9.66 9.29
CA LEU A 323 3.60 -10.98 9.90
C LEU A 323 2.29 -11.61 10.38
N GLU A 324 1.37 -10.77 10.84
CA GLU A 324 0.07 -11.19 11.34
C GLU A 324 -0.99 -10.18 10.92
N PHE A 325 -2.09 -10.68 10.37
CA PHE A 325 -3.26 -9.89 10.04
C PHE A 325 -4.35 -10.10 11.09
N PRO A 326 -5.12 -9.06 11.46
CA PRO A 326 -6.25 -9.22 12.37
C PRO A 326 -7.29 -10.12 11.71
N ARG A 327 -7.79 -11.12 12.45
CA ARG A 327 -8.78 -12.09 11.95
C ARG A 327 -10.12 -11.98 12.65
N VAL A 328 -11.19 -12.27 11.91
CA VAL A 328 -12.52 -12.49 12.48
C VAL A 328 -12.62 -13.92 13.03
N SER A 329 -13.37 -14.09 14.12
CA SER A 329 -13.47 -15.37 14.83
C SER A 329 -14.30 -16.42 14.06
N LYS A 330 -15.34 -15.99 13.34
CA LYS A 330 -16.27 -16.88 12.63
C LYS A 330 -16.37 -16.51 11.16
N PHE A 331 -16.40 -17.53 10.31
CA PHE A 331 -16.68 -17.41 8.88
C PHE A 331 -18.20 -17.32 8.65
N ASN A 332 -18.64 -16.37 7.85
CA ASN A 332 -20.04 -16.12 7.52
C ASN A 332 -20.32 -16.41 6.04
N LEU A 333 -20.73 -17.65 5.75
CA LEU A 333 -21.05 -18.08 4.38
C LEU A 333 -22.20 -17.27 3.76
N LYS A 334 -23.21 -16.91 4.57
CA LYS A 334 -24.36 -16.12 4.08
C LYS A 334 -23.89 -14.74 3.59
N TYR A 335 -22.99 -14.11 4.34
CA TYR A 335 -22.37 -12.85 3.94
C TYR A 335 -21.59 -12.99 2.63
N LEU A 336 -20.77 -14.03 2.51
CA LEU A 336 -20.01 -14.30 1.29
C LEU A 336 -20.94 -14.50 0.07
N LEU A 337 -21.99 -15.32 0.20
CA LEU A 337 -22.94 -15.56 -0.88
C LEU A 337 -23.66 -14.29 -1.33
N VAL A 338 -24.04 -13.41 -0.38
CA VAL A 338 -24.61 -12.11 -0.72
C VAL A 338 -23.62 -11.24 -1.48
N LYS A 339 -22.35 -11.18 -1.05
CA LYS A 339 -21.32 -10.40 -1.75
C LYS A 339 -21.03 -10.97 -3.14
N VAL A 340 -20.98 -12.29 -3.30
CA VAL A 340 -20.84 -12.95 -4.60
C VAL A 340 -22.02 -12.64 -5.52
N ALA A 341 -23.26 -12.70 -5.02
CA ALA A 341 -24.44 -12.30 -5.79
C ALA A 341 -24.39 -10.82 -6.21
N SER A 342 -23.96 -9.93 -5.30
CA SER A 342 -23.76 -8.51 -5.61
C SER A 342 -22.68 -8.29 -6.69
N ILE A 343 -21.59 -9.06 -6.69
CA ILE A 343 -20.55 -8.99 -7.74
C ILE A 343 -21.18 -9.24 -9.12
N PHE A 344 -21.91 -10.34 -9.29
CA PHE A 344 -22.55 -10.67 -10.56
C PHE A 344 -23.64 -9.66 -10.94
N GLY A 345 -24.47 -9.25 -9.98
CA GLY A 345 -25.53 -8.26 -10.21
C GLY A 345 -24.96 -6.92 -10.71
N VAL A 346 -23.98 -6.36 -9.99
CA VAL A 346 -23.34 -5.09 -10.37
C VAL A 346 -22.57 -5.22 -11.69
N LEU A 347 -21.90 -6.35 -11.94
CA LEU A 347 -21.21 -6.57 -13.21
C LEU A 347 -22.18 -6.54 -14.40
N ILE A 348 -23.34 -7.19 -14.29
CA ILE A 348 -24.37 -7.17 -15.35
C ILE A 348 -24.84 -5.74 -15.63
N ILE A 349 -25.04 -4.93 -14.58
CA ILE A 349 -25.41 -3.52 -14.70
C ILE A 349 -24.34 -2.72 -15.44
N CYS A 350 -23.07 -2.90 -15.06
CA CYS A 350 -21.94 -2.26 -15.73
C CYS A 350 -21.87 -2.64 -17.22
N LEU A 351 -22.06 -3.93 -17.55
CA LEU A 351 -22.07 -4.38 -18.94
C LEU A 351 -23.23 -3.76 -19.74
N ALA A 352 -24.41 -3.60 -19.13
CA ALA A 352 -25.54 -2.95 -19.76
C ALA A 352 -25.32 -1.44 -19.98
N LEU A 353 -24.69 -0.74 -19.02
CA LEU A 353 -24.26 0.65 -19.21
C LEU A 353 -23.36 0.80 -20.43
N VAL A 354 -22.35 -0.06 -20.53
CA VAL A 354 -21.41 -0.06 -21.65
C VAL A 354 -22.12 -0.32 -22.98
N ASP A 355 -23.02 -1.30 -23.02
CA ASP A 355 -23.80 -1.67 -24.22
C ASP A 355 -24.72 -0.55 -24.71
N TRP A 356 -25.39 0.15 -23.81
CA TRP A 356 -26.41 1.14 -24.20
C TRP A 356 -25.87 2.55 -24.42
N TYR A 357 -24.77 2.92 -23.77
CA TYR A 357 -24.28 4.29 -23.77
C TYR A 357 -22.91 4.42 -24.43
N PHE A 358 -21.95 3.56 -24.07
CA PHE A 358 -20.56 3.73 -24.49
C PHE A 358 -20.30 3.16 -25.88
N LEU A 359 -20.81 1.96 -26.17
CA LEU A 359 -20.60 1.31 -27.46
C LEU A 359 -21.24 2.10 -28.61
N PRO A 360 -22.50 2.58 -28.54
CA PRO A 360 -23.07 3.39 -29.60
C PRO A 360 -22.35 4.72 -29.81
N THR A 361 -21.81 5.31 -28.73
CA THR A 361 -20.97 6.51 -28.83
C THR A 361 -19.68 6.22 -29.57
N ALA A 362 -19.01 5.11 -29.27
CA ALA A 362 -17.80 4.69 -29.97
C ALA A 362 -18.08 4.43 -31.47
N GLU A 363 -19.17 3.74 -31.79
CA GLU A 363 -19.57 3.44 -33.18
C GLU A 363 -19.93 4.71 -33.96
N SER A 364 -20.58 5.69 -33.33
CA SER A 364 -20.99 6.94 -33.99
C SER A 364 -19.82 7.81 -34.49
N VAL A 365 -18.61 7.60 -33.97
CA VAL A 365 -17.40 8.35 -34.35
C VAL A 365 -16.42 7.54 -35.19
N GLN A 366 -16.72 6.28 -35.46
CA GLN A 366 -15.87 5.44 -36.31
C GLN A 366 -15.85 5.98 -37.74
N GLY A 367 -14.65 6.11 -38.32
CA GLY A 367 -14.45 6.58 -39.69
C GLY A 367 -14.60 8.10 -39.89
N LEU A 368 -14.96 8.87 -38.86
CA LEU A 368 -15.01 10.33 -38.95
C LEU A 368 -13.61 10.96 -38.90
N ASP A 369 -13.46 12.09 -39.62
CA ASP A 369 -12.25 12.92 -39.55
C ASP A 369 -12.10 13.61 -38.19
N PHE A 370 -10.87 14.00 -37.84
CA PHE A 370 -10.52 14.62 -36.56
C PHE A 370 -11.34 15.89 -36.28
N MET A 371 -11.51 16.78 -37.26
CA MET A 371 -12.25 18.03 -37.05
C MET A 371 -13.73 17.77 -36.77
N THR A 372 -14.33 16.81 -37.48
CA THR A 372 -15.70 16.38 -37.25
C THR A 372 -15.86 15.76 -35.86
N LYS A 373 -14.93 14.89 -35.46
CA LYS A 373 -14.90 14.31 -34.10
C LYS A 373 -14.84 15.38 -33.01
N LEU A 374 -13.99 16.39 -33.19
CA LEU A 374 -13.86 17.50 -32.24
C LEU A 374 -15.16 18.30 -32.13
N HIS A 375 -15.84 18.56 -33.25
CA HIS A 375 -17.13 19.25 -33.25
C HIS A 375 -18.24 18.45 -32.56
N HIS A 376 -18.27 17.11 -32.72
CA HIS A 376 -19.24 16.25 -32.06
C HIS A 376 -18.91 15.94 -30.59
N ALA A 377 -17.65 16.11 -30.17
CA ALA A 377 -17.18 15.71 -28.84
C ALA A 377 -17.97 16.34 -27.67
N PRO A 378 -18.33 17.64 -27.66
CA PRO A 378 -19.11 18.23 -26.56
C PRO A 378 -20.50 17.59 -26.41
N PHE A 379 -21.17 17.31 -27.52
CA PHE A 379 -22.48 16.65 -27.51
C PHE A 379 -22.37 15.21 -26.99
N LEU A 380 -21.37 14.46 -27.48
CA LEU A 380 -21.11 13.08 -27.01
C LEU A 380 -20.75 13.05 -25.53
N MET A 381 -19.97 14.02 -25.05
CA MET A 381 -19.64 14.18 -23.64
C MET A 381 -20.90 14.37 -22.80
N SER A 382 -21.82 15.25 -23.21
CA SER A 382 -23.09 15.46 -22.49
C SER A 382 -23.93 14.20 -22.38
N ARG A 383 -23.91 13.35 -23.42
CA ARG A 383 -24.64 12.07 -23.45
C ARG A 383 -24.05 11.04 -22.50
N ILE A 384 -22.73 10.98 -22.34
CA ILE A 384 -22.07 9.99 -21.48
C ILE A 384 -21.75 10.50 -20.07
N LEU A 385 -21.87 11.80 -19.81
CA LEU A 385 -21.50 12.43 -18.53
C LEU A 385 -22.08 11.70 -17.33
N PHE A 386 -23.41 11.54 -17.30
CA PHE A 386 -24.09 10.86 -16.20
C PHE A 386 -23.87 9.33 -16.19
N PRO A 387 -23.98 8.61 -17.33
CA PRO A 387 -23.61 7.20 -17.40
C PRO A 387 -22.18 6.88 -16.94
N ALA A 388 -21.21 7.75 -17.22
CA ALA A 388 -19.81 7.58 -16.81
C ALA A 388 -19.62 7.71 -15.31
N VAL A 389 -20.28 8.67 -14.67
CA VAL A 389 -20.26 8.76 -13.20
C VAL A 389 -20.91 7.54 -12.56
N ILE A 390 -22.06 7.08 -13.07
CA ILE A 390 -22.69 5.86 -12.55
C ILE A 390 -21.75 4.66 -12.72
N LEU A 391 -21.15 4.49 -13.90
CA LEU A 391 -20.21 3.41 -14.16
C LEU A 391 -19.01 3.47 -13.20
N TYR A 392 -18.45 4.67 -12.98
CA TYR A 392 -17.36 4.91 -12.04
C TYR A 392 -17.72 4.50 -10.61
N LEU A 393 -18.89 4.93 -10.11
CA LEU A 393 -19.40 4.59 -8.78
C LEU A 393 -19.70 3.09 -8.64
N LEU A 394 -20.27 2.45 -9.67
CA LEU A 394 -20.54 1.02 -9.67
C LEU A 394 -19.24 0.20 -9.69
N LEU A 395 -18.23 0.60 -10.46
CA LEU A 395 -16.92 -0.06 -10.47
C LEU A 395 -16.19 0.09 -9.13
N PHE A 396 -16.32 1.25 -8.48
CA PHE A 396 -15.85 1.46 -7.11
C PHE A 396 -16.55 0.51 -6.13
N TYR A 397 -17.88 0.51 -6.12
CA TYR A 397 -18.67 -0.36 -5.25
C TYR A 397 -18.37 -1.85 -5.49
N LEU A 398 -18.27 -2.26 -6.76
CA LEU A 398 -17.91 -3.61 -7.17
C LEU A 398 -16.55 -4.02 -6.60
N THR A 399 -15.54 -3.18 -6.77
CA THR A 399 -14.16 -3.49 -6.36
C THR A 399 -14.04 -3.50 -4.84
N PHE A 400 -14.33 -2.37 -4.20
CA PHE A 400 -13.98 -2.16 -2.80
C PHE A 400 -15.02 -2.71 -1.83
N ASP A 401 -16.32 -2.62 -2.15
CA ASP A 401 -17.37 -3.09 -1.25
C ASP A 401 -17.75 -4.55 -1.48
N CYS A 402 -17.66 -5.05 -2.72
CA CYS A 402 -18.05 -6.42 -3.04
C CYS A 402 -16.84 -7.38 -3.10
N ILE A 403 -15.89 -7.16 -4.02
CA ILE A 403 -14.77 -8.08 -4.25
C ILE A 403 -13.84 -8.13 -3.04
N LEU A 404 -13.31 -7.00 -2.57
CA LEU A 404 -12.36 -7.01 -1.45
C LEU A 404 -12.97 -7.56 -0.16
N ASN A 405 -14.24 -7.25 0.12
CA ASN A 405 -14.95 -7.81 1.26
C ASN A 405 -15.22 -9.32 1.12
N ALA A 406 -15.45 -9.83 -0.09
CA ALA A 406 -15.57 -11.28 -0.32
C ALA A 406 -14.24 -11.98 -0.02
N PHE A 407 -13.11 -11.45 -0.53
CA PHE A 407 -11.78 -11.95 -0.19
C PHE A 407 -11.44 -11.80 1.29
N ALA A 408 -11.89 -10.72 1.93
CA ALA A 408 -11.74 -10.52 3.37
C ALA A 408 -12.49 -11.60 4.17
N GLU A 409 -13.68 -12.00 3.74
CA GLU A 409 -14.42 -13.08 4.37
C GLU A 409 -13.74 -14.44 4.16
N ILE A 410 -13.31 -14.74 2.92
CA ILE A 410 -12.60 -15.99 2.57
C ILE A 410 -11.35 -16.17 3.43
N THR A 411 -10.57 -15.10 3.61
CA THR A 411 -9.35 -15.10 4.42
C THR A 411 -9.61 -14.83 5.91
N LYS A 412 -10.85 -14.61 6.33
CA LYS A 412 -11.20 -14.12 7.68
C LYS A 412 -10.45 -12.83 8.07
N PHE A 413 -10.07 -11.99 7.12
CA PHE A 413 -9.44 -10.70 7.38
C PHE A 413 -10.44 -9.72 8.02
N ALA A 414 -10.01 -9.11 9.13
CA ALA A 414 -10.86 -8.25 9.95
C ALA A 414 -10.70 -6.75 9.67
N ASP A 415 -9.65 -6.31 9.00
CA ASP A 415 -9.49 -4.90 8.65
C ASP A 415 -10.17 -4.61 7.30
N ARG A 416 -11.46 -4.27 7.33
CA ARG A 416 -12.27 -4.07 6.11
C ARG A 416 -12.38 -2.61 5.68
N GLU A 417 -11.48 -1.75 6.17
CA GLU A 417 -11.42 -0.34 5.77
C GLU A 417 -10.62 -0.17 4.47
N PHE A 418 -11.19 -0.62 3.35
CA PHE A 418 -10.56 -0.48 2.03
C PHE A 418 -10.71 0.92 1.44
N TYR A 419 -11.66 1.69 1.95
CA TYR A 419 -11.98 3.06 1.54
C TYR A 419 -12.59 3.83 2.72
N GLY A 420 -12.37 5.14 2.74
CA GLY A 420 -12.98 6.08 3.69
C GLY A 420 -14.21 6.79 3.09
N PRO A 421 -14.79 7.78 3.81
CA PRO A 421 -15.94 8.56 3.34
C PRO A 421 -15.52 9.63 2.32
N TRP A 422 -14.90 9.20 1.21
CA TRP A 422 -14.30 10.08 0.21
C TRP A 422 -15.33 10.97 -0.51
N TRP A 423 -16.62 10.62 -0.49
CA TRP A 423 -17.68 11.45 -1.07
C TRP A 423 -17.89 12.79 -0.33
N ASN A 424 -17.41 12.89 0.90
CA ASN A 424 -17.48 14.10 1.73
C ASN A 424 -16.20 14.96 1.64
N THR A 425 -15.22 14.59 0.81
CA THR A 425 -13.94 15.30 0.75
C THR A 425 -14.11 16.69 0.16
N VAL A 426 -13.33 17.63 0.66
CA VAL A 426 -13.30 19.02 0.18
C VAL A 426 -12.07 19.26 -0.70
N THR A 427 -11.02 18.46 -0.54
CA THR A 427 -9.74 18.61 -1.24
C THR A 427 -9.32 17.32 -1.94
N TRP A 428 -8.59 17.48 -3.06
CA TRP A 428 -8.11 16.34 -3.86
C TRP A 428 -7.08 15.46 -3.15
N ASP A 429 -6.31 16.00 -2.21
CA ASP A 429 -5.36 15.23 -1.42
C ASP A 429 -6.08 14.28 -0.45
N GLU A 430 -7.19 14.71 0.13
CA GLU A 430 -8.02 13.90 1.02
C GLU A 430 -8.68 12.75 0.24
N PHE A 431 -9.23 13.06 -0.93
CA PHE A 431 -9.75 12.06 -1.86
C PHE A 431 -8.72 10.99 -2.20
N ALA A 432 -7.49 11.37 -2.55
CA ALA A 432 -6.42 10.44 -2.92
C ALA A 432 -6.03 9.48 -1.79
N ARG A 433 -6.23 9.87 -0.52
CA ARG A 433 -5.99 9.00 0.65
C ARG A 433 -7.15 8.06 0.94
N LEU A 434 -8.39 8.53 0.76
CA LEU A 434 -9.59 7.82 1.21
C LEU A 434 -10.21 6.93 0.14
N TRP A 435 -10.00 7.19 -1.14
CA TRP A 435 -10.63 6.44 -2.24
C TRP A 435 -10.16 4.98 -2.30
N ASN A 436 -8.85 4.74 -2.25
CA ASN A 436 -8.24 3.43 -2.36
C ASN A 436 -7.13 3.29 -1.32
N ILE A 437 -7.53 2.97 -0.09
CA ILE A 437 -6.62 2.86 1.06
C ILE A 437 -5.52 1.81 0.81
N PRO A 438 -5.80 0.61 0.26
CA PRO A 438 -4.74 -0.38 0.00
C PRO A 438 -3.59 0.14 -0.87
N VAL A 439 -3.90 0.82 -1.98
CA VAL A 439 -2.88 1.41 -2.86
C VAL A 439 -2.22 2.61 -2.19
N HIS A 440 -3.00 3.45 -1.51
CA HIS A 440 -2.45 4.60 -0.77
C HIS A 440 -1.42 4.16 0.26
N VAL A 441 -1.73 3.16 1.10
CA VAL A 441 -0.83 2.63 2.13
C VAL A 441 0.42 2.00 1.50
N PHE A 442 0.28 1.30 0.37
CA PHE A 442 1.43 0.78 -0.38
C PHE A 442 2.36 1.89 -0.86
N LEU A 443 1.81 2.91 -1.56
CA LEU A 443 2.57 4.05 -2.06
C LEU A 443 3.20 4.86 -0.92
N MET A 444 2.45 5.06 0.17
CA MET A 444 2.94 5.76 1.35
C MET A 444 4.16 5.03 1.93
N ARG A 445 4.06 3.72 2.18
CA ARG A 445 5.11 2.92 2.80
C ARG A 445 6.35 2.79 1.91
N HIS A 446 6.17 2.40 0.66
CA HIS A 446 7.28 1.95 -0.18
C HIS A 446 7.84 3.03 -1.11
N VAL A 447 7.08 4.08 -1.40
CA VAL A 447 7.47 5.12 -2.36
C VAL A 447 7.69 6.44 -1.64
N TYR A 448 6.70 6.92 -0.90
CA TYR A 448 6.76 8.21 -0.24
C TYR A 448 7.80 8.25 0.87
N HIS A 449 7.78 7.32 1.83
CA HIS A 449 8.75 7.31 2.93
C HIS A 449 10.19 7.12 2.44
N SER A 450 10.40 6.21 1.48
CA SER A 450 11.71 6.01 0.84
C SER A 450 12.21 7.24 0.09
N SER A 451 11.32 7.95 -0.62
CA SER A 451 11.66 9.21 -1.30
C SER A 451 11.93 10.33 -0.31
N ARG A 452 11.16 10.40 0.79
CA ARG A 452 11.26 11.44 1.81
C ARG A 452 12.57 11.39 2.59
N GLN A 453 13.19 10.21 2.72
CA GLN A 453 14.52 10.05 3.31
C GLN A 453 15.63 10.73 2.47
N ARG A 454 15.43 10.85 1.15
CA ARG A 454 16.44 11.41 0.23
C ARG A 454 16.08 12.80 -0.30
N MET A 455 14.81 13.20 -0.22
CA MET A 455 14.28 14.38 -0.88
C MET A 455 13.33 15.19 0.01
N ASN A 456 13.10 16.45 -0.36
CA ASN A 456 12.16 17.35 0.30
C ASN A 456 10.71 16.88 0.11
N LYS A 457 9.80 17.33 0.99
CA LYS A 457 8.39 16.91 1.01
C LYS A 457 7.70 17.07 -0.35
N THR A 458 7.86 18.23 -1.01
CA THR A 458 7.22 18.52 -2.30
C THR A 458 7.64 17.54 -3.39
N TRP A 459 8.95 17.27 -3.51
CA TRP A 459 9.48 16.31 -4.48
C TRP A 459 9.06 14.88 -4.18
N ALA A 460 9.00 14.48 -2.90
CA ALA A 460 8.51 13.16 -2.50
C ALA A 460 7.03 12.96 -2.86
N VAL A 461 6.19 13.99 -2.67
CA VAL A 461 4.78 13.96 -3.10
C VAL A 461 4.70 13.88 -4.63
N PHE A 462 5.40 14.75 -5.34
CA PHE A 462 5.41 14.77 -6.81
C PHE A 462 5.85 13.42 -7.40
N LEU A 463 6.94 12.83 -6.90
CA LEU A 463 7.42 11.53 -7.38
C LEU A 463 6.41 10.41 -7.12
N THR A 464 5.74 10.43 -5.96
CA THR A 464 4.69 9.45 -5.64
C THR A 464 3.51 9.56 -6.60
N PHE A 465 3.05 10.79 -6.90
CA PHE A 465 2.00 11.03 -7.87
C PHE A 465 2.42 10.70 -9.31
N LEU A 466 3.66 11.02 -9.69
CA LEU A 466 4.21 10.71 -11.00
C LEU A 466 4.29 9.20 -11.22
N LEU A 467 4.77 8.44 -10.24
CA LEU A 467 4.80 6.98 -10.32
C LEU A 467 3.39 6.41 -10.47
N SER A 468 2.44 6.90 -9.67
CA SER A 468 1.03 6.51 -9.82
C SER A 468 0.51 6.80 -11.22
N ALA A 469 0.76 8.00 -11.76
CA ALA A 469 0.33 8.41 -13.09
C ALA A 469 0.93 7.58 -14.22
N LEU A 470 2.22 7.22 -14.10
CA LEU A 470 2.90 6.33 -15.04
C LEU A 470 2.30 4.93 -15.05
N VAL A 471 1.95 4.38 -13.89
CA VAL A 471 1.30 3.06 -13.80
C VAL A 471 -0.09 3.10 -14.45
N HIS A 472 -0.86 4.16 -14.25
CA HIS A 472 -2.18 4.30 -14.89
C HIS A 472 -2.06 4.44 -16.42
N GLU A 473 -1.14 5.25 -16.93
CA GLU A 473 -0.90 5.35 -18.38
C GLU A 473 -0.37 4.03 -18.95
N PHE A 474 0.46 3.30 -18.21
CA PHE A 474 0.92 1.98 -18.62
C PHE A 474 -0.24 0.97 -18.75
N VAL A 475 -1.19 0.99 -17.81
CA VAL A 475 -2.42 0.18 -17.93
C VAL A 475 -3.22 0.61 -19.16
N MET A 476 -3.39 1.91 -19.38
CA MET A 476 -4.11 2.42 -20.55
C MET A 476 -3.41 2.10 -21.88
N LEU A 477 -2.07 2.12 -21.92
CA LEU A 477 -1.26 1.74 -23.07
C LEU A 477 -1.53 0.29 -23.46
N LEU A 478 -1.55 -0.63 -22.50
CA LEU A 478 -1.80 -2.05 -22.76
C LEU A 478 -3.25 -2.33 -23.16
N VAL A 479 -4.20 -1.61 -22.57
CA VAL A 479 -5.63 -1.77 -22.84
C VAL A 479 -6.02 -1.20 -24.22
N THR A 480 -5.46 -0.05 -24.59
CA THR A 480 -5.80 0.65 -25.84
C THR A 480 -4.83 0.35 -26.99
N GLY A 481 -3.65 -0.21 -26.69
CA GLY A 481 -2.58 -0.44 -27.65
C GLY A 481 -1.88 0.82 -28.15
N LYS A 482 -2.14 1.99 -27.54
CA LYS A 482 -1.59 3.29 -27.97
C LYS A 482 -1.12 4.12 -26.77
N LEU A 483 0.04 4.76 -26.91
CA LEU A 483 0.53 5.72 -25.93
C LEU A 483 -0.11 7.09 -26.20
N ARG A 484 -0.86 7.64 -25.24
CA ARG A 484 -1.58 8.90 -25.41
C ARG A 484 -1.28 9.92 -24.32
N CYS A 485 -0.93 9.46 -23.13
CA CYS A 485 -0.61 10.27 -21.95
C CYS A 485 -1.77 11.11 -21.38
N TYR A 486 -3.01 10.89 -21.81
CA TYR A 486 -4.16 11.67 -21.33
C TYR A 486 -4.40 11.51 -19.82
N ILE A 487 -4.42 10.27 -19.32
CA ILE A 487 -4.61 10.02 -17.89
C ILE A 487 -3.40 10.49 -17.08
N LEU A 488 -2.19 10.37 -17.64
CA LEU A 488 -0.95 10.85 -17.01
C LEU A 488 -1.02 12.34 -16.71
N PHE A 489 -1.32 13.16 -17.72
CA PHE A 489 -1.41 14.61 -17.55
C PHE A 489 -2.57 15.00 -16.63
N MET A 490 -3.73 14.34 -16.76
CA MET A 490 -4.89 14.63 -15.90
C MET A 490 -4.66 14.28 -14.43
N GLN A 491 -3.94 13.20 -14.13
CA GLN A 491 -3.58 12.87 -12.75
C GLN A 491 -2.54 13.84 -12.18
N LEU A 492 -1.56 14.28 -12.97
CA LEU A 492 -0.61 15.30 -12.52
C LEU A 492 -1.27 16.66 -12.30
N LEU A 493 -2.33 16.98 -13.05
CA LEU A 493 -3.12 18.20 -12.87
C LEU A 493 -3.88 18.25 -11.53
N GLN A 494 -4.03 17.12 -10.84
CA GLN A 494 -4.61 17.08 -9.49
C GLN A 494 -3.77 17.84 -8.46
N LEU A 495 -2.45 17.96 -8.66
CA LEU A 495 -1.56 18.69 -7.75
C LEU A 495 -1.83 20.22 -7.79
N PRO A 496 -1.83 20.89 -8.97
CA PRO A 496 -2.29 22.28 -9.06
C PRO A 496 -3.75 22.49 -8.59
N LEU A 497 -4.64 21.53 -8.86
CA LEU A 497 -6.04 21.60 -8.40
C LEU A 497 -6.14 21.61 -6.87
N TYR A 498 -5.25 20.91 -6.17
CA TYR A 498 -5.17 20.98 -4.71
C TYR A 498 -4.80 22.40 -4.24
N ASP A 499 -3.80 23.03 -4.85
CA ASP A 499 -3.40 24.40 -4.49
C ASP A 499 -4.54 25.41 -4.76
N LEU A 500 -5.31 25.20 -5.84
CA LEU A 500 -6.51 25.98 -6.15
C LEU A 500 -7.60 25.82 -5.08
N CYS A 501 -7.81 24.60 -4.57
CA CYS A 501 -8.77 24.35 -3.47
C CYS A 501 -8.36 25.04 -2.16
N GLN A 502 -7.06 25.31 -1.98
CA GLN A 502 -6.52 25.98 -0.79
C GLN A 502 -6.59 27.51 -0.86
N MET A 503 -7.01 28.09 -2.00
CA MET A 503 -7.20 29.53 -2.13
C MET A 503 -8.34 30.03 -1.22
N SER A 504 -8.22 31.28 -0.77
CA SER A 504 -9.07 31.88 0.29
C SER A 504 -10.58 31.82 0.02
N GLY A 505 -11.01 31.72 -1.24
CA GLY A 505 -12.42 31.63 -1.62
C GLY A 505 -13.09 30.26 -1.34
N LEU A 506 -12.32 29.17 -1.31
CA LEU A 506 -12.84 27.80 -1.13
C LEU A 506 -12.52 27.22 0.25
N LYS A 507 -11.40 27.65 0.86
CA LYS A 507 -10.83 27.07 2.08
C LYS A 507 -11.78 27.03 3.29
N ASN A 508 -12.67 28.03 3.43
CA ASN A 508 -13.57 28.14 4.59
C ASN A 508 -15.01 27.72 4.27
N ARG A 509 -15.28 27.12 3.10
CA ARG A 509 -16.63 26.77 2.65
C ARG A 509 -16.69 25.29 2.27
N ALA A 510 -16.89 24.43 3.26
CA ALA A 510 -16.90 22.97 3.07
C ALA A 510 -17.88 22.51 1.98
N LEU A 511 -19.09 23.08 1.94
CA LEU A 511 -20.08 22.76 0.91
C LEU A 511 -19.61 23.15 -0.50
N LEU A 512 -19.00 24.33 -0.64
CA LEU A 512 -18.51 24.82 -1.93
C LEU A 512 -17.33 23.97 -2.44
N GLY A 513 -16.41 23.59 -1.55
CA GLY A 513 -15.30 22.71 -1.92
C GLY A 513 -15.76 21.29 -2.23
N ASN A 514 -16.75 20.75 -1.51
CA ASN A 514 -17.36 19.45 -1.86
C ASN A 514 -18.11 19.50 -3.21
N LEU A 515 -18.83 20.59 -3.49
CA LEU A 515 -19.44 20.81 -4.81
C LEU A 515 -18.39 20.85 -5.92
N PHE A 516 -17.29 21.59 -5.71
CA PHE A 516 -16.17 21.66 -6.65
C PHE A 516 -15.55 20.27 -6.89
N PHE A 517 -15.35 19.49 -5.83
CA PHE A 517 -14.90 18.11 -5.90
C PHE A 517 -15.84 17.24 -6.76
N TRP A 518 -17.15 17.31 -6.52
CA TRP A 518 -18.13 16.55 -7.31
C TRP A 518 -18.19 17.00 -8.77
N ILE A 519 -18.08 18.30 -9.05
CA ILE A 519 -17.94 18.79 -10.44
C ILE A 519 -16.72 18.15 -11.11
N GLY A 520 -15.60 18.04 -10.39
CA GLY A 520 -14.41 17.34 -10.86
C GLY A 520 -14.63 15.84 -11.13
N ILE A 521 -15.33 15.13 -10.24
CA ILE A 521 -15.67 13.71 -10.42
C ILE A 521 -16.69 13.49 -11.55
N PHE A 522 -17.56 14.46 -11.82
CA PHE A 522 -18.47 14.40 -12.97
C PHE A 522 -17.74 14.61 -14.29
N THR A 523 -16.87 15.62 -14.34
CA THR A 523 -16.19 16.04 -15.57
C THR A 523 -14.98 15.17 -15.90
N GLY A 524 -14.13 14.86 -14.93
CA GLY A 524 -12.84 14.18 -15.15
C GLY A 524 -12.93 12.80 -15.80
N PRO A 525 -13.58 11.80 -15.17
CA PRO A 525 -13.79 10.47 -15.75
C PRO A 525 -14.51 10.52 -17.10
N SER A 526 -15.55 11.33 -17.23
CA SER A 526 -16.33 11.47 -18.47
C SER A 526 -15.50 12.05 -19.61
N PHE A 527 -14.67 13.05 -19.32
CA PHE A 527 -13.74 13.65 -20.27
C PHE A 527 -12.67 12.66 -20.68
N LEU A 528 -12.09 11.91 -19.74
CA LEU A 528 -11.15 10.83 -20.04
C LEU A 528 -11.79 9.76 -20.92
N CYS A 529 -13.04 9.34 -20.64
CA CYS A 529 -13.74 8.40 -21.49
C CYS A 529 -13.89 8.92 -22.94
N ILE A 530 -14.30 10.18 -23.14
CA ILE A 530 -14.35 10.78 -24.49
C ILE A 530 -12.97 10.79 -25.13
N LEU A 531 -11.93 11.22 -24.41
CA LEU A 531 -10.58 11.28 -24.94
C LEU A 531 -10.07 9.90 -25.39
N TYR A 532 -10.41 8.83 -24.66
CA TYR A 532 -9.96 7.49 -25.03
C TYR A 532 -10.85 6.81 -26.08
N ILE A 533 -12.14 7.15 -26.16
CA ILE A 533 -13.08 6.56 -27.11
C ILE A 533 -13.04 7.26 -28.48
N VAL A 534 -12.95 8.61 -28.50
CA VAL A 534 -13.11 9.42 -29.71
C VAL A 534 -11.79 9.66 -30.45
N PHE A 535 -10.77 10.06 -29.69
CA PHE A 535 -9.40 10.30 -30.15
C PHE A 535 -8.55 9.07 -29.80
#